data_AF-A0A2T0QSE2-F1
#
_entry.id   AF-A0A2T0QSE2-F1
#
_cell.length_a   1.000
_cell.length_b   1.000
_cell.length_c   1.000
_cell.angle_alpha   90.00
_cell.angle_beta   90.00
_cell.angle_gamma   90.00
#
_symmetry.space_group_name_H-M   'P 1'
#
loop_
_entity.id
_entity.type
_entity.pdbx_description
1 polymer ?
#
loop_
_entity_poly.entity_id
_entity_poly.type
_entity_poly.pdbx_seq_one_letter_code
_entity_poly.pdbx_strand_id
1 'polypeptide(L)'
;MSPKGLLTTAEVAEALRVSPRRVHQLVAEGKLPAPTELTPRMGVWRAVDIQRIAASQQDRSTGLASILAPATQPLRRMHDTFLDVQRRPSETWPIHVRIWQGEAPEGWRTVVVCGALTDSIDVLQTWGEMIAQQVSQAFLGDEGGDAIWINYRTTPGASNFLENPVYTVRHDRPQDAEPAGALQRLRSWVARPPIPSAPPGYPGTVADLTFEAPTWHYLETITELETLVGDTVECYPHEGYTRATVELYQRSRKPVEVTNDPYNALGYVKALQVLDVVGADAPHGDTAPAAARWCVQMLKELLAAYQEDAQRAAQYPPRPPKGLETATWAAFLVPPTAGERRDLLQRYDEALTEEDLPTLLHRIRHWRDTVDEFSDNPNPTLFDVLNTIEGSLSRRVHSLDPDFAASDGPEAQPRGTFQVYGPHTRAYLNTVHWVPDRTLDRKQRRLAQLISHRSSTDIRYGLDPAGRLVVTGTDEYPQDGKYPEFFAVEWPCRPPAAGIGATAHIVGDRAAIGDQPVFIIDDDGSIDLLPRSQHNVHSGWNWGYGGGSPGALANAIFDCVAAADGLPDAGDWSKHDQARRWISDQIDHADEHNLDISVREIRKRW
;
A
#
# COMPACT_ATOMS: atom_id res chain seq x y z
N MET A 1 25.30 -33.54 -19.98
CA MET A 1 26.00 -33.14 -18.74
C MET A 1 25.46 -31.78 -18.35
N SER A 2 24.59 -31.72 -17.33
CA SER A 2 24.04 -30.44 -16.85
C SER A 2 25.17 -29.51 -16.40
N PRO A 3 25.10 -28.19 -16.70
CA PRO A 3 26.01 -27.22 -16.13
C PRO A 3 26.03 -27.41 -14.61
N LYS A 4 27.21 -27.66 -14.04
CA LYS A 4 27.36 -27.94 -12.60
C LYS A 4 26.64 -26.84 -11.80
N GLY A 5 25.52 -27.19 -11.18
CA GLY A 5 24.75 -26.28 -10.32
C GLY A 5 23.35 -25.93 -10.80
N LEU A 6 22.85 -26.45 -11.93
CA LEU A 6 21.46 -26.26 -12.37
C LEU A 6 20.70 -27.59 -12.42
N LEU A 7 19.48 -27.60 -11.90
CA LEU A 7 18.55 -28.73 -11.85
C LEU A 7 17.34 -28.44 -12.74
N THR A 8 16.94 -29.40 -13.54
CA THR A 8 15.68 -29.44 -14.30
C THR A 8 14.49 -29.74 -13.38
N THR A 9 13.25 -29.53 -13.84
CA THR A 9 12.04 -29.83 -13.06
C THR A 9 12.03 -31.27 -12.51
N ALA A 10 12.52 -32.23 -13.30
CA ALA A 10 12.61 -33.63 -12.89
C ALA A 10 13.62 -33.82 -11.75
N GLU A 11 14.80 -33.21 -11.85
CA GLU A 11 15.84 -33.26 -10.81
C GLU A 11 15.41 -32.51 -9.53
N VAL A 12 14.65 -31.42 -9.65
CA VAL A 12 14.03 -30.73 -8.51
C VAL A 12 12.97 -31.58 -7.84
N ALA A 13 12.11 -32.24 -8.63
CA ALA A 13 11.09 -33.14 -8.13
C ALA A 13 11.71 -34.30 -7.33
N GLU A 14 12.79 -34.89 -7.86
CA GLU A 14 13.57 -35.93 -7.20
C GLU A 14 14.20 -35.42 -5.90
N ALA A 15 14.88 -34.27 -5.94
CA ALA A 15 15.53 -33.69 -4.77
C ALA A 15 14.55 -33.39 -3.62
N LEU A 16 13.33 -32.94 -3.95
CA LEU A 16 12.27 -32.62 -2.99
C LEU A 16 11.36 -33.81 -2.64
N ARG A 17 11.56 -34.97 -3.26
CA ARG A 17 10.69 -36.17 -3.14
C ARG A 17 9.20 -35.87 -3.42
N VAL A 18 8.94 -35.05 -4.44
CA VAL A 18 7.58 -34.71 -4.90
C VAL A 18 7.42 -35.03 -6.40
N SER A 19 6.21 -34.93 -6.94
CA SER A 19 5.99 -35.08 -8.39
C SER A 19 6.40 -33.80 -9.15
N PRO A 20 6.79 -33.90 -10.44
CA PRO A 20 7.07 -32.71 -11.27
C PRO A 20 5.91 -31.72 -11.32
N ARG A 21 4.66 -32.22 -11.32
CA ARG A 21 3.46 -31.36 -11.24
C ARG A 21 3.42 -30.56 -9.93
N ARG A 22 3.82 -31.15 -8.82
CA ARG A 22 3.90 -30.47 -7.52
C ARG A 22 4.98 -29.39 -7.50
N VAL A 23 6.08 -29.55 -8.24
CA VAL A 23 7.10 -28.50 -8.41
C VAL A 23 6.48 -27.24 -9.01
N HIS A 24 5.72 -27.36 -10.10
CA HIS A 24 5.01 -26.22 -10.70
C HIS A 24 4.00 -25.58 -9.76
N GLN A 25 3.28 -26.39 -8.98
CA GLN A 25 2.35 -25.90 -7.98
C GLN A 25 3.07 -25.15 -6.85
N LEU A 26 4.22 -25.63 -6.38
CA LEU A 26 5.03 -24.96 -5.38
C LEU A 26 5.58 -23.62 -5.90
N VAL A 27 5.88 -23.50 -7.20
CA VAL A 27 6.21 -22.20 -7.82
C VAL A 27 5.00 -21.27 -7.81
N ALA A 28 3.81 -21.75 -8.19
CA ALA A 28 2.58 -20.95 -8.16
C ALA A 28 2.16 -20.55 -6.73
N GLU A 29 2.45 -21.40 -5.73
CA GLU A 29 2.26 -21.12 -4.31
C GLU A 29 3.36 -20.21 -3.72
N GLY A 30 4.38 -19.82 -4.49
CA GLY A 30 5.52 -19.02 -4.01
C GLY A 30 6.48 -19.75 -3.07
N LYS A 31 6.37 -21.08 -2.96
CA LYS A 31 7.20 -21.95 -2.08
C LYS A 31 8.46 -22.46 -2.77
N LEU A 32 8.55 -22.32 -4.08
CA LEU A 32 9.77 -22.50 -4.85
C LEU A 32 10.04 -21.22 -5.65
N PRO A 33 11.30 -20.80 -5.80
CA PRO A 33 11.63 -19.69 -6.69
C PRO A 33 11.21 -20.01 -8.12
N ALA A 34 10.83 -18.98 -8.87
CA ALA A 34 10.57 -19.14 -10.30
C ALA A 34 11.82 -19.71 -10.99
N PRO A 35 11.68 -20.67 -11.91
CA PRO A 35 12.82 -21.21 -12.63
C PRO A 35 13.48 -20.13 -13.48
N THR A 36 14.79 -20.24 -13.67
CA THR A 36 15.46 -19.52 -14.76
C THR A 36 15.10 -20.20 -16.07
N GLU A 37 14.42 -19.50 -16.97
CA GLU A 37 14.05 -20.05 -18.26
C GLU A 37 15.25 -20.10 -19.20
N LEU A 38 15.65 -21.31 -19.62
CA LEU A 38 16.65 -21.50 -20.67
C LEU A 38 16.00 -21.54 -22.06
N THR A 39 14.73 -21.98 -22.12
CA THR A 39 13.88 -21.96 -23.31
C THR A 39 12.41 -21.83 -22.86
N PRO A 40 11.45 -21.51 -23.76
CA PRO A 40 10.03 -21.44 -23.41
C PRO A 40 9.41 -22.72 -22.83
N ARG A 41 10.13 -23.85 -22.88
CA ARG A 41 9.67 -25.15 -22.35
C ARG A 41 10.60 -25.72 -21.27
N MET A 42 11.68 -25.04 -20.92
CA MET A 42 12.71 -25.58 -20.02
C MET A 42 13.13 -24.53 -19.00
N GLY A 43 12.58 -24.67 -17.80
CA GLY A 43 13.02 -23.96 -16.61
C GLY A 43 14.05 -24.78 -15.83
N VAL A 44 15.06 -24.11 -15.28
CA VAL A 44 16.06 -24.71 -14.40
C VAL A 44 16.21 -23.92 -13.10
N TRP A 45 16.55 -24.62 -12.03
CA TRP A 45 16.78 -24.07 -10.70
C TRP A 45 18.23 -24.24 -10.30
N ARG A 46 18.75 -23.38 -9.42
CA ARG A 46 20.07 -23.63 -8.85
C ARG A 46 19.99 -24.79 -7.85
N ALA A 47 20.92 -25.73 -7.97
CA ALA A 47 20.99 -26.90 -7.10
C ALA A 47 21.09 -26.53 -5.62
N VAL A 48 21.80 -25.44 -5.29
CA VAL A 48 21.97 -24.96 -3.91
C VAL A 48 20.65 -24.50 -3.27
N ASP A 49 19.76 -23.86 -4.05
CA ASP A 49 18.48 -23.37 -3.55
C ASP A 49 17.54 -24.56 -3.30
N ILE A 50 17.53 -25.53 -4.21
CA ILE A 50 16.72 -26.74 -4.08
C ILE A 50 17.23 -27.64 -2.95
N GLN A 51 18.54 -27.77 -2.75
CA GLN A 51 19.11 -28.49 -1.61
C GLN A 51 18.74 -27.83 -0.29
N ARG A 52 18.72 -26.49 -0.22
CA ARG A 52 18.27 -25.76 0.98
C ARG A 52 16.80 -26.01 1.28
N ILE A 53 15.95 -26.02 0.25
CA ILE A 53 14.51 -26.29 0.38
C ILE A 53 14.25 -27.78 0.68
N ALA A 54 15.05 -28.69 0.13
CA ALA A 54 14.98 -30.12 0.42
C ALA A 54 15.35 -30.40 1.88
N ALA A 55 16.41 -29.75 2.39
CA ALA A 55 16.80 -29.82 3.79
C ALA A 55 15.67 -29.28 4.70
N SER A 56 15.08 -28.13 4.35
CA SER A 56 13.96 -27.58 5.12
C SER A 56 12.68 -28.44 5.06
N GLN A 57 12.51 -29.30 4.04
CA GLN A 57 11.37 -30.23 3.94
C GLN A 57 11.60 -31.59 4.59
N GLN A 58 12.85 -32.06 4.70
CA GLN A 58 13.19 -33.28 5.42
C GLN A 58 13.09 -33.08 6.94
N ASP A 59 13.34 -31.86 7.42
CA ASP A 59 13.18 -31.44 8.81
C ASP A 59 11.75 -31.01 9.16
N ARG A 60 10.70 -31.58 8.54
CA ARG A 60 9.28 -31.23 8.75
C ARG A 60 8.73 -31.32 10.20
N SER A 61 9.58 -31.45 11.20
CA SER A 61 9.41 -30.81 12.49
C SER A 61 10.04 -29.39 12.50
N THR A 62 9.72 -28.47 11.58
CA THR A 62 10.40 -27.16 11.49
C THR A 62 9.78 -26.08 12.38
N GLY A 63 9.30 -26.42 13.57
CA GLY A 63 9.01 -25.41 14.58
C GLY A 63 10.31 -24.99 15.28
N LEU A 64 10.46 -23.75 15.73
CA LEU A 64 11.66 -23.34 16.50
C LEU A 64 11.83 -24.22 17.77
N ALA A 65 10.72 -24.80 18.26
CA ALA A 65 10.67 -25.80 19.32
C ALA A 65 11.41 -27.13 19.00
N SER A 66 11.78 -27.37 17.74
CA SER A 66 12.63 -28.51 17.34
C SER A 66 14.13 -28.19 17.41
N ILE A 67 14.48 -26.92 17.31
CA ILE A 67 15.88 -26.43 17.31
C ILE A 67 16.33 -26.17 18.74
N LEU A 68 15.42 -25.64 19.58
CA LEU A 68 15.69 -25.31 20.97
C LEU A 68 14.76 -26.10 21.89
N ALA A 69 15.32 -26.66 22.95
CA ALA A 69 14.52 -27.36 23.96
C ALA A 69 13.55 -26.38 24.66
N PRO A 70 12.38 -26.83 25.12
CA PRO A 70 11.48 -26.01 25.93
C PRO A 70 12.21 -25.42 27.14
N ALA A 71 11.84 -24.21 27.55
CA ALA A 71 12.38 -23.63 28.78
C ALA A 71 11.97 -24.50 29.98
N THR A 72 12.92 -24.81 30.87
CA THR A 72 12.67 -25.64 32.05
C THR A 72 11.85 -24.94 33.12
N GLN A 73 11.86 -23.60 33.10
CA GLN A 73 11.04 -22.73 33.93
C GLN A 73 10.56 -21.55 33.06
N PRO A 74 9.43 -20.92 33.40
CA PRO A 74 9.00 -19.70 32.73
C PRO A 74 10.10 -18.64 32.76
N LEU A 75 10.54 -18.17 31.58
CA LEU A 75 11.47 -17.06 31.44
C LEU A 75 10.82 -15.79 31.99
N ARG A 76 11.60 -14.94 32.66
CA ARG A 76 11.08 -13.70 33.22
C ARG A 76 10.89 -12.67 32.11
N ARG A 77 9.69 -12.09 32.01
CA ARG A 77 9.44 -10.93 31.13
C ARG A 77 10.15 -9.69 31.72
N MET A 78 11.23 -9.26 31.06
CA MET A 78 12.06 -8.12 31.46
C MET A 78 11.51 -6.81 30.89
N HIS A 79 11.04 -6.83 29.65
CA HIS A 79 10.46 -5.68 28.97
C HIS A 79 9.13 -6.04 28.30
N ASP A 80 8.20 -5.09 28.33
CA ASP A 80 6.86 -5.13 27.74
C ASP A 80 6.48 -3.66 27.45
N THR A 81 7.02 -3.10 26.37
CA THR A 81 7.03 -1.64 26.13
C THR A 81 7.01 -1.29 24.65
N PHE A 82 6.98 0.01 24.33
CA PHE A 82 7.07 0.51 22.97
C PHE A 82 8.45 1.11 22.69
N LEU A 83 8.94 0.91 21.47
CA LEU A 83 10.09 1.62 20.94
C LEU A 83 9.66 2.36 19.67
N ASP A 84 9.93 3.66 19.62
CA ASP A 84 9.74 4.45 18.41
C ASP A 84 11.01 4.29 17.54
N VAL A 85 10.95 3.40 16.56
CA VAL A 85 12.07 3.08 15.68
C VAL A 85 12.23 4.20 14.66
N GLN A 86 13.42 4.79 14.60
CA GLN A 86 13.73 5.86 13.66
C GLN A 86 14.06 5.30 12.29
N ARG A 87 13.31 5.67 11.24
CA ARG A 87 13.65 5.36 9.84
C ARG A 87 14.43 6.49 9.18
N ARG A 88 13.95 7.71 9.38
CA ARG A 88 14.48 9.00 8.87
C ARG A 88 14.32 10.02 9.98
N PRO A 89 15.07 11.13 10.05
CA PRO A 89 15.00 12.08 11.18
C PRO A 89 13.60 12.59 11.54
N SER A 90 12.68 12.64 10.57
CA SER A 90 11.28 13.07 10.76
C SER A 90 10.26 11.94 10.83
N GLU A 91 10.69 10.69 10.70
CA GLU A 91 9.81 9.52 10.57
C GLU A 91 10.20 8.44 11.60
N THR A 92 9.30 8.22 12.55
CA THR A 92 9.39 7.18 13.57
C THR A 92 8.21 6.23 13.44
N TRP A 93 8.44 4.96 13.80
CA TRP A 93 7.39 3.96 13.85
C TRP A 93 7.36 3.25 15.19
N PRO A 94 6.20 3.23 15.88
CA PRO A 94 6.07 2.52 17.13
C PRO A 94 6.05 1.02 16.89
N ILE A 95 6.93 0.29 17.57
CA ILE A 95 6.88 -1.18 17.66
C ILE A 95 6.65 -1.60 19.10
N HIS A 96 5.89 -2.68 19.29
CA HIS A 96 5.71 -3.28 20.60
C HIS A 96 6.83 -4.29 20.86
N VAL A 97 7.68 -4.05 21.85
CA VAL A 97 8.82 -4.88 22.20
C VAL A 97 8.54 -5.64 23.49
N ARG A 98 8.65 -6.97 23.41
CA ARG A 98 8.58 -7.86 24.58
C ARG A 98 9.85 -8.68 24.67
N ILE A 99 10.49 -8.71 25.84
CA ILE A 99 11.77 -9.39 26.06
C ILE A 99 11.64 -10.31 27.26
N TRP A 100 11.98 -11.58 27.08
CA TRP A 100 12.05 -12.58 28.13
C TRP A 100 13.49 -13.07 28.30
N GLN A 101 13.93 -13.23 29.56
CA GLN A 101 15.26 -13.73 29.89
C GLN A 101 15.21 -14.74 31.04
N GLY A 102 16.07 -15.75 31.01
CA GLY A 102 16.20 -16.72 32.09
C GLY A 102 17.00 -17.96 31.72
N GLU A 103 17.06 -18.91 32.66
CA GLU A 103 17.72 -20.21 32.45
C GLU A 103 16.86 -21.15 31.59
N ALA A 104 17.51 -21.81 30.64
CA ALA A 104 16.97 -22.84 29.74
C ALA A 104 17.99 -24.01 29.65
N PRO A 105 17.63 -25.16 29.04
CA PRO A 105 18.52 -26.32 28.95
C PRO A 105 19.91 -26.05 28.35
N GLU A 106 20.02 -25.09 27.43
CA GLU A 106 21.28 -24.69 26.80
C GLU A 106 22.04 -23.58 27.56
N GLY A 107 21.50 -23.07 28.67
CA GLY A 107 22.07 -21.98 29.44
C GLY A 107 21.15 -20.76 29.52
N TRP A 108 21.74 -19.56 29.51
CA TRP A 108 20.97 -18.31 29.53
C TRP A 108 20.32 -18.06 28.18
N ARG A 109 19.01 -17.84 28.15
CA ARG A 109 18.23 -17.59 26.93
C ARG A 109 17.59 -16.21 26.97
N THR A 110 17.73 -15.47 25.88
CA THR A 110 17.00 -14.21 25.62
C THR A 110 16.05 -14.40 24.43
N VAL A 111 14.77 -14.14 24.62
CA VAL A 111 13.74 -14.16 23.56
C VAL A 111 13.18 -12.75 23.39
N VAL A 112 13.20 -12.24 22.16
CA VAL A 112 12.72 -10.91 21.80
C VAL A 112 11.60 -11.03 20.79
N VAL A 113 10.43 -10.51 21.15
CA VAL A 113 9.27 -10.42 20.25
C VAL A 113 9.05 -8.96 19.88
N CYS A 114 9.23 -8.66 18.60
CA CYS A 114 8.92 -7.38 17.98
C CYS A 114 7.54 -7.47 17.32
N GLY A 115 6.57 -6.73 17.83
CA GLY A 115 5.20 -6.70 17.37
C GLY A 115 4.89 -5.49 16.50
N ALA A 116 4.38 -5.72 15.29
CA ALA A 116 3.90 -4.65 14.42
C ALA A 116 2.48 -4.28 14.80
N LEU A 117 2.28 -3.02 15.19
CA LEU A 117 0.95 -2.47 15.39
C LEU A 117 0.20 -2.39 14.05
N THR A 118 -1.12 -2.32 14.12
CA THR A 118 -2.01 -2.31 12.94
C THR A 118 -1.65 -1.22 11.93
N ASP A 119 -1.16 -0.07 12.40
CA ASP A 119 -0.73 1.08 11.59
C ASP A 119 0.69 0.95 11.02
N SER A 120 1.40 -0.12 11.39
CA SER A 120 2.84 -0.29 11.18
C SER A 120 3.20 -1.68 10.60
N ILE A 121 2.24 -2.39 9.99
CA ILE A 121 2.38 -3.81 9.64
C ILE A 121 3.57 -4.10 8.70
N ASP A 122 3.79 -3.23 7.71
CA ASP A 122 4.84 -3.40 6.69
C ASP A 122 6.25 -3.11 7.23
N VAL A 123 6.33 -2.48 8.40
CA VAL A 123 7.59 -2.00 8.98
C VAL A 123 8.48 -3.19 9.37
N LEU A 124 7.93 -4.20 10.05
CA LEU A 124 8.72 -5.37 10.47
C LEU A 124 9.23 -6.19 9.28
N GLN A 125 8.43 -6.33 8.22
CA GLN A 125 8.82 -7.12 7.05
C GLN A 125 9.96 -6.45 6.26
N THR A 126 9.91 -5.13 6.16
CA THR A 126 10.88 -4.38 5.33
C THR A 126 12.15 -4.04 6.11
N TRP A 127 12.06 -3.87 7.43
CA TRP A 127 13.11 -3.25 8.25
C TRP A 127 13.50 -4.06 9.50
N GLY A 128 13.23 -5.37 9.53
CA GLY A 128 13.49 -6.22 10.69
C GLY A 128 14.91 -6.13 11.27
N GLU A 129 15.96 -6.07 10.43
CA GLU A 129 17.36 -5.95 10.88
C GLU A 129 17.64 -4.62 11.61
N MET A 130 17.16 -3.52 11.04
CA MET A 130 17.29 -2.18 11.64
C MET A 130 16.53 -2.09 12.97
N ILE A 131 15.36 -2.73 13.03
CA ILE A 131 14.54 -2.81 14.23
C ILE A 131 15.26 -3.62 15.31
N ALA A 132 15.79 -4.79 14.97
CA ALA A 132 16.57 -5.61 15.90
C ALA A 132 17.79 -4.84 16.45
N GLN A 133 18.47 -4.07 15.60
CA GLN A 133 19.58 -3.21 16.03
C GLN A 133 19.16 -2.13 17.02
N GLN A 134 18.10 -1.38 16.74
CA GLN A 134 17.64 -0.32 17.64
C GLN A 134 17.09 -0.91 18.96
N VAL A 135 16.40 -2.05 18.91
CA VAL A 135 15.93 -2.77 20.10
C VAL A 135 17.10 -3.30 20.93
N SER A 136 18.13 -3.89 20.29
CA SER A 136 19.34 -4.35 20.96
C SER A 136 20.03 -3.20 21.67
N GLN A 137 20.24 -2.08 20.98
CA GLN A 137 20.87 -0.90 21.56
C GLN A 137 20.08 -0.33 22.74
N ALA A 138 18.75 -0.33 22.66
CA ALA A 138 17.89 0.25 23.69
C ALA A 138 17.76 -0.63 24.94
N PHE A 139 17.76 -1.96 24.79
CA PHE A 139 17.37 -2.86 25.88
C PHE A 139 18.37 -3.99 26.22
N LEU A 140 19.22 -4.40 25.28
CA LEU A 140 20.05 -5.61 25.43
C LEU A 140 21.56 -5.32 25.46
N GLY A 141 22.00 -4.18 24.92
CA GLY A 141 23.42 -3.90 24.72
C GLY A 141 24.06 -4.96 23.82
N ASP A 142 25.15 -5.56 24.31
CA ASP A 142 25.91 -6.60 23.61
C ASP A 142 25.17 -7.95 23.53
N GLU A 143 24.18 -8.20 24.40
CA GLU A 143 23.45 -9.48 24.45
C GLU A 143 22.48 -9.70 23.27
N GLY A 144 22.14 -8.65 22.51
CA GLY A 144 21.19 -8.80 21.41
C GLY A 144 21.70 -9.65 20.25
N GLY A 145 23.02 -9.93 20.23
CA GLY A 145 23.61 -10.82 19.24
C GLY A 145 23.26 -12.29 19.40
N ASP A 146 23.00 -12.72 20.63
CA ASP A 146 22.66 -14.09 20.99
C ASP A 146 21.14 -14.28 21.22
N ALA A 147 20.36 -13.22 21.05
CA ALA A 147 18.92 -13.24 21.28
C ALA A 147 18.16 -13.96 20.15
N ILE A 148 17.05 -14.61 20.52
CA ILE A 148 16.09 -15.20 19.59
C ILE A 148 15.07 -14.15 19.19
N TRP A 149 15.09 -13.72 17.94
CA TRP A 149 14.23 -12.65 17.44
C TRP A 149 12.97 -13.20 16.74
N ILE A 150 11.82 -12.60 17.07
CA ILE A 150 10.50 -13.04 16.64
C ILE A 150 9.70 -11.84 16.18
N ASN A 151 9.24 -11.83 14.93
CA ASN A 151 8.31 -10.83 14.43
C ASN A 151 6.87 -11.33 14.64
N TYR A 152 6.15 -10.63 15.51
CA TYR A 152 4.73 -10.85 15.73
C TYR A 152 3.93 -9.89 14.83
N ARG A 153 3.15 -10.43 13.90
CA ARG A 153 2.24 -9.62 13.07
C ARG A 153 0.84 -10.23 13.04
N THR A 154 -0.12 -9.35 12.86
CA THR A 154 -1.53 -9.69 12.75
C THR A 154 -2.00 -9.18 11.39
N THR A 155 -2.79 -9.95 10.64
CA THR A 155 -3.27 -9.54 9.31
C THR A 155 -4.80 -9.55 9.29
N PRO A 156 -5.47 -8.64 8.55
CA PRO A 156 -6.91 -8.66 8.41
C PRO A 156 -7.40 -10.00 7.85
N GLY A 157 -8.43 -10.59 8.46
CA GLY A 157 -9.12 -11.78 7.93
C GLY A 157 -8.30 -13.08 7.90
N ALA A 158 -7.06 -13.07 8.35
CA ALA A 158 -6.19 -14.24 8.41
C ALA A 158 -5.65 -14.47 9.83
N SER A 159 -5.13 -15.66 10.05
CA SER A 159 -4.47 -16.04 11.28
C SER A 159 -3.37 -15.08 11.71
N ASN A 160 -3.17 -14.88 13.03
CA ASN A 160 -1.94 -14.23 13.49
C ASN A 160 -0.74 -14.94 12.87
N PHE A 161 0.13 -14.19 12.20
CA PHE A 161 1.33 -14.74 11.57
C PHE A 161 2.51 -14.44 12.47
N LEU A 162 3.20 -15.50 12.84
CA LEU A 162 4.45 -15.43 13.57
C LEU A 162 5.56 -15.75 12.57
N GLU A 163 6.33 -14.72 12.20
CA GLU A 163 7.52 -14.90 11.38
C GLU A 163 8.75 -14.73 12.27
N ASN A 164 9.65 -15.70 12.27
CA ASN A 164 10.87 -15.64 13.07
C ASN A 164 12.09 -15.45 12.18
N PRO A 165 12.57 -14.23 11.98
CA PRO A 165 13.96 -14.07 11.59
C PRO A 165 14.86 -14.45 12.76
N VAL A 166 15.57 -15.58 12.67
CA VAL A 166 16.74 -15.81 13.53
C VAL A 166 17.89 -15.03 12.91
N TYR A 167 18.16 -13.85 13.45
CA TYR A 167 19.37 -13.12 13.07
C TYR A 167 20.60 -13.80 13.67
N THR A 168 21.65 -13.95 12.87
CA THR A 168 22.97 -14.33 13.38
C THR A 168 23.79 -13.06 13.49
N VAL A 169 24.26 -12.72 14.70
CA VAL A 169 25.24 -11.65 14.85
C VAL A 169 26.64 -12.22 14.70
N ARG A 170 27.43 -11.60 13.83
CA ARG A 170 28.86 -11.86 13.73
C ARG A 170 29.60 -10.72 14.38
N HIS A 171 30.27 -11.01 15.50
CA HIS A 171 31.20 -10.08 16.13
C HIS A 171 32.47 -9.85 15.29
N ASP A 172 32.76 -10.76 14.35
CA ASP A 172 33.97 -10.71 13.54
C ASP A 172 33.66 -10.18 12.14
N ARG A 173 33.68 -8.84 11.98
CA ARG A 173 33.82 -8.23 10.66
C ARG A 173 35.31 -8.06 10.34
N PRO A 174 35.85 -8.74 9.32
CA PRO A 174 37.11 -8.30 8.74
C PRO A 174 36.92 -6.89 8.18
N GLN A 175 37.81 -5.95 8.51
CA GLN A 175 37.76 -4.55 8.04
C GLN A 175 37.70 -4.39 6.50
N ASP A 176 37.97 -5.45 5.75
CA ASP A 176 38.03 -5.46 4.29
C ASP A 176 36.84 -6.16 3.60
N ALA A 177 35.84 -6.64 4.34
CA ALA A 177 34.65 -7.21 3.74
C ALA A 177 33.72 -6.07 3.25
N GLU A 178 33.67 -5.85 1.94
CA GLU A 178 32.65 -4.99 1.34
C GLU A 178 31.25 -5.33 1.88
N PRO A 179 30.37 -4.33 2.09
CA PRO A 179 29.04 -4.52 2.66
C PRO A 179 28.12 -5.24 1.66
N ALA A 180 28.36 -6.54 1.46
CA ALA A 180 27.66 -7.38 0.52
C ALA A 180 26.86 -8.45 1.27
N GLY A 181 25.53 -8.30 1.24
CA GLY A 181 24.71 -9.47 0.94
C GLY A 181 23.70 -9.97 1.97
N ALA A 182 23.03 -9.12 2.74
CA ALA A 182 21.71 -9.47 3.30
C ALA A 182 20.60 -8.71 2.54
N LEU A 183 20.73 -7.38 2.46
CA LEU A 183 19.92 -6.52 1.60
C LEU A 183 19.92 -6.97 0.13
N GLN A 184 21.05 -7.43 -0.43
CA GLN A 184 21.12 -7.87 -1.83
C GLN A 184 20.40 -9.19 -2.12
N ARG A 185 20.21 -10.04 -1.09
CA ARG A 185 19.51 -11.33 -1.24
C ARG A 185 18.00 -11.17 -1.10
N LEU A 186 17.52 -10.31 -0.19
CA LEU A 186 16.11 -9.86 -0.15
C LEU A 186 15.71 -9.05 -1.41
N ARG A 187 16.63 -8.26 -1.97
CA ARG A 187 16.48 -7.52 -3.25
C ARG A 187 16.22 -8.42 -4.48
N SER A 188 16.48 -9.73 -4.40
CA SER A 188 16.26 -10.66 -5.52
C SER A 188 14.91 -11.40 -5.48
N TRP A 189 14.20 -11.35 -4.34
CA TRP A 189 12.88 -12.00 -4.17
C TRP A 189 11.70 -11.05 -4.35
N VAL A 190 11.94 -9.74 -4.24
CA VAL A 190 10.98 -8.68 -4.58
C VAL A 190 11.71 -7.70 -5.47
N ALA A 191 11.26 -7.54 -6.72
CA ALA A 191 11.85 -6.66 -7.72
C ALA A 191 11.70 -5.17 -7.32
N ARG A 192 12.48 -4.71 -6.34
CA ARG A 192 12.64 -3.31 -5.96
C ARG A 192 14.10 -2.89 -6.15
N PRO A 193 14.38 -1.72 -6.75
CA PRO A 193 15.74 -1.21 -6.92
C PRO A 193 16.37 -0.86 -5.55
N PRO A 194 17.71 -0.72 -5.50
CA PRO A 194 18.42 -0.42 -4.26
C PRO A 194 17.94 0.89 -3.62
N ILE A 195 17.63 0.84 -2.33
CA ILE A 195 17.52 2.04 -1.50
C ILE A 195 18.93 2.66 -1.44
N PRO A 196 19.08 3.98 -1.61
CA PRO A 196 20.36 4.66 -1.41
C PRO A 196 20.90 4.30 -0.03
N SER A 197 22.16 3.89 0.04
CA SER A 197 22.89 3.79 1.30
C SER A 197 22.65 5.06 2.12
N ALA A 198 22.35 4.88 3.42
CA ALA A 198 22.11 6.00 4.33
C ALA A 198 23.22 7.05 4.15
N PRO A 199 22.89 8.34 4.00
CA PRO A 199 23.89 9.37 3.78
C PRO A 199 24.92 9.35 4.93
N PRO A 200 26.22 9.49 4.62
CA PRO A 200 27.27 9.54 5.64
C PRO A 200 27.01 10.74 6.57
N GLY A 201 26.85 10.47 7.87
CA GLY A 201 26.54 11.49 8.88
C GLY A 201 25.37 11.15 9.82
N TYR A 202 24.80 9.95 9.75
CA TYR A 202 23.75 9.52 10.69
C TYR A 202 24.31 9.43 12.13
N PRO A 203 23.80 10.22 13.09
CA PRO A 203 24.28 10.19 14.47
C PRO A 203 23.72 8.94 15.16
N GLY A 204 24.52 7.87 15.23
CA GLY A 204 24.10 6.66 15.95
C GLY A 204 24.78 5.35 15.56
N THR A 205 25.73 5.32 14.62
CA THR A 205 26.49 4.10 14.32
C THR A 205 27.44 3.77 15.48
N VAL A 206 26.94 3.07 16.49
CA VAL A 206 27.78 2.19 17.32
C VAL A 206 28.34 1.15 16.37
N ALA A 207 29.66 1.03 16.34
CA ALA A 207 30.40 0.37 15.28
C ALA A 207 30.29 -1.18 15.26
N ASP A 208 29.67 -1.83 16.25
CA ASP A 208 30.06 -3.22 16.55
C ASP A 208 28.94 -4.29 16.49
N LEU A 209 27.67 -3.93 16.26
CA LEU A 209 26.59 -4.92 16.09
C LEU A 209 25.97 -4.82 14.69
N THR A 210 26.49 -5.62 13.77
CA THR A 210 25.84 -5.88 12.47
C THR A 210 25.21 -7.25 12.48
N PHE A 211 23.88 -7.30 12.42
CA PHE A 211 23.14 -8.53 12.14
C PHE A 211 23.44 -8.95 10.70
N GLU A 212 24.06 -10.11 10.49
CA GLU A 212 24.46 -10.59 9.17
C GLU A 212 23.71 -11.87 8.79
N ALA A 213 23.07 -11.86 7.62
CA ALA A 213 22.44 -13.02 6.99
C ALA A 213 21.41 -13.77 7.88
N PRO A 214 20.26 -13.15 8.23
CA PRO A 214 19.22 -13.82 8.99
C PRO A 214 18.77 -15.13 8.34
N THR A 215 18.55 -16.14 9.17
CA THR A 215 17.85 -17.36 8.78
C THR A 215 16.38 -17.23 9.16
N TRP A 216 15.49 -17.37 8.18
CA TRP A 216 14.06 -17.20 8.40
C TRP A 216 13.40 -18.53 8.70
N HIS A 217 12.68 -18.60 9.81
CA HIS A 217 11.84 -19.71 10.22
C HIS A 217 10.41 -19.21 10.41
N TYR A 218 9.44 -20.08 10.18
CA TYR A 218 8.03 -19.79 10.46
C TYR A 218 7.66 -20.50 11.76
N LEU A 219 7.03 -19.79 12.70
CA LEU A 219 6.30 -20.47 13.76
C LEU A 219 4.92 -20.79 13.21
N GLU A 220 4.49 -22.05 13.33
CA GLU A 220 3.16 -22.43 12.90
C GLU A 220 2.10 -21.94 13.90
N THR A 221 2.48 -21.76 15.17
CA THR A 221 1.54 -21.51 16.28
C THR A 221 2.13 -20.60 17.35
N ILE A 222 1.27 -19.91 18.13
CA ILE A 222 1.72 -19.18 19.33
C ILE A 222 2.26 -20.14 20.39
N THR A 223 1.76 -21.38 20.43
CA THR A 223 2.20 -22.40 21.39
C THR A 223 3.69 -22.71 21.25
N GLU A 224 4.26 -22.60 20.05
CA GLU A 224 5.72 -22.72 19.88
C GLU A 224 6.46 -21.60 20.60
N LEU A 225 5.98 -20.35 20.50
CA LEU A 225 6.53 -19.23 21.26
C LEU A 225 6.36 -19.45 22.77
N GLU A 226 5.18 -19.87 23.21
CA GLU A 226 4.90 -20.20 24.63
C GLU A 226 5.84 -21.29 25.16
N THR A 227 6.16 -22.28 24.32
CA THR A 227 7.12 -23.35 24.65
C THR A 227 8.56 -22.82 24.83
N LEU A 228 8.96 -21.85 24.01
CA LEU A 228 10.30 -21.24 24.09
C LEU A 228 10.47 -20.38 25.34
N VAL A 229 9.42 -19.65 25.72
CA VAL A 229 9.44 -18.78 26.91
C VAL A 229 9.00 -19.51 28.18
N GLY A 230 8.38 -20.69 28.07
CA GLY A 230 7.86 -21.45 29.20
C GLY A 230 6.65 -20.81 29.88
N ASP A 231 5.96 -19.87 29.24
CA ASP A 231 4.81 -19.11 29.77
C ASP A 231 3.80 -18.83 28.66
N THR A 232 2.58 -18.46 29.04
CA THR A 232 1.55 -17.97 28.12
C THR A 232 1.95 -16.63 27.51
N VAL A 233 1.65 -16.47 26.22
CA VAL A 233 1.91 -15.22 25.51
C VAL A 233 0.61 -14.64 25.00
N GLU A 234 0.33 -13.40 25.41
CA GLU A 234 -0.87 -12.73 24.98
C GLU A 234 -0.86 -12.39 23.48
N CYS A 235 -2.00 -12.64 22.86
CA CYS A 235 -2.30 -12.34 21.46
C CYS A 235 -3.26 -11.17 21.35
N TYR A 236 -3.14 -10.43 20.25
CA TYR A 236 -4.03 -9.34 19.88
C TYR A 236 -4.64 -9.64 18.50
N PRO A 237 -5.94 -9.39 18.29
CA PRO A 237 -6.53 -9.43 16.95
C PRO A 237 -5.98 -8.26 16.12
N HIS A 238 -6.03 -8.37 14.79
CA HIS A 238 -5.44 -7.37 13.90
C HIS A 238 -5.97 -5.95 14.17
N GLU A 239 -7.29 -5.82 14.24
CA GLU A 239 -7.99 -4.55 14.46
C GLU A 239 -7.78 -4.02 15.90
N GLY A 240 -7.44 -4.92 16.83
CA GLY A 240 -7.16 -4.58 18.23
C GLY A 240 -5.70 -4.37 18.57
N TYR A 241 -4.76 -4.62 17.65
CA TYR A 241 -3.34 -4.52 17.97
C TYR A 241 -2.79 -3.10 17.82
N THR A 242 -3.36 -2.20 18.62
CA THR A 242 -2.98 -0.79 18.69
C THR A 242 -2.20 -0.50 19.98
N ARG A 243 -1.44 0.60 19.99
CA ARG A 243 -0.75 1.08 21.20
C ARG A 243 -1.70 1.24 22.39
N ALA A 244 -2.85 1.88 22.16
CA ALA A 244 -3.85 2.14 23.20
C ALA A 244 -4.42 0.84 23.81
N THR A 245 -4.72 -0.16 22.97
CA THR A 245 -5.22 -1.46 23.45
C THR A 245 -4.19 -2.19 24.30
N VAL A 246 -2.94 -2.23 23.83
CA VAL A 246 -1.83 -2.86 24.56
C VAL A 246 -1.59 -2.18 25.89
N GLU A 247 -1.52 -0.84 25.95
CA GLU A 247 -1.35 -0.09 27.20
C GLU A 247 -2.52 -0.30 28.18
N LEU A 248 -3.75 -0.41 27.68
CA LEU A 248 -4.92 -0.72 28.50
C LEU A 248 -4.87 -2.15 29.05
N TYR A 249 -4.44 -3.11 28.24
CA TYR A 249 -4.23 -4.48 28.67
C TYR A 249 -3.10 -4.58 29.70
N GLN A 250 -1.95 -3.94 29.47
CA GLN A 250 -0.80 -3.95 30.39
C GLN A 250 -1.18 -3.39 31.78
N ARG A 251 -2.02 -2.34 31.83
CA ARG A 251 -2.50 -1.74 33.08
C ARG A 251 -3.53 -2.60 33.81
N SER A 252 -4.49 -3.17 33.09
CA SER A 252 -5.63 -3.89 33.69
C SER A 252 -5.38 -5.39 33.88
N ARG A 253 -4.49 -5.96 33.07
CA ARG A 253 -4.29 -7.41 32.85
C ARG A 253 -5.60 -8.17 32.61
N LYS A 254 -6.59 -7.48 32.03
CA LYS A 254 -7.89 -8.02 31.64
C LYS A 254 -8.05 -7.87 30.13
N PRO A 255 -8.68 -8.85 29.44
CA PRO A 255 -8.98 -8.73 28.03
C PRO A 255 -9.72 -7.43 27.72
N VAL A 256 -9.27 -6.71 26.69
CA VAL A 256 -9.80 -5.41 26.27
C VAL A 256 -10.84 -5.60 25.16
N GLU A 257 -12.01 -4.99 25.33
CA GLU A 257 -13.00 -4.86 24.26
C GLU A 257 -12.51 -3.85 23.22
N VAL A 258 -12.38 -4.28 21.98
CA VAL A 258 -12.04 -3.42 20.85
C VAL A 258 -13.18 -3.44 19.86
N THR A 259 -13.72 -2.27 19.53
CA THR A 259 -14.73 -2.17 18.48
C THR A 259 -14.13 -2.55 17.14
N ASN A 260 -14.63 -3.64 16.56
CA ASN A 260 -14.27 -4.09 15.23
C ASN A 260 -15.18 -3.42 14.21
N ASP A 261 -14.66 -2.43 13.50
CA ASP A 261 -15.42 -1.67 12.52
C ASP A 261 -14.91 -1.81 11.07
N PRO A 262 -14.83 -3.03 10.50
CA PRO A 262 -14.34 -3.27 9.13
C PRO A 262 -15.13 -2.53 8.06
N TYR A 263 -16.39 -2.18 8.33
CA TYR A 263 -17.27 -1.46 7.41
C TYR A 263 -17.32 0.06 7.63
N ASN A 264 -16.55 0.59 8.58
CA ASN A 264 -16.51 2.02 8.93
C ASN A 264 -17.88 2.61 9.35
N ALA A 265 -18.72 1.84 10.06
CA ALA A 265 -19.97 2.31 10.63
C ALA A 265 -19.78 3.46 11.63
N LEU A 266 -18.76 3.42 12.49
CA LEU A 266 -18.42 4.52 13.41
C LEU A 266 -18.06 5.79 12.65
N GLY A 267 -17.48 5.68 11.47
CA GLY A 267 -17.25 6.80 10.55
C GLY A 267 -18.56 7.54 10.23
N TYR A 268 -19.64 6.81 9.95
CA TYR A 268 -20.96 7.42 9.72
C TYR A 268 -21.62 7.95 10.99
N VAL A 269 -21.40 7.33 12.16
CA VAL A 269 -21.86 7.90 13.44
C VAL A 269 -21.19 9.25 13.71
N LYS A 270 -19.87 9.34 13.48
CA LYS A 270 -19.12 10.59 13.60
C LYS A 270 -19.59 11.62 12.56
N ALA A 271 -19.80 11.21 11.32
CA ALA A 271 -20.36 12.05 10.27
C ALA A 271 -21.72 12.64 10.67
N LEU A 272 -22.61 11.80 11.21
CA LEU A 272 -23.94 12.22 11.66
C LEU A 272 -23.86 13.28 12.76
N GLN A 273 -22.95 13.12 13.73
CA GLN A 273 -22.74 14.12 14.80
C GLN A 273 -22.26 15.46 14.25
N VAL A 274 -21.30 15.45 13.33
CA VAL A 274 -20.78 16.67 12.72
C VAL A 274 -21.87 17.36 11.90
N LEU A 275 -22.64 16.61 11.12
CA LEU A 275 -23.75 17.15 10.33
C LEU A 275 -24.89 17.69 11.20
N ASP A 276 -25.17 17.08 12.34
CA ASP A 276 -26.19 17.57 13.28
C ASP A 276 -25.81 18.93 13.86
N VAL A 277 -24.55 19.10 14.26
CA VAL A 277 -24.03 20.37 14.77
C VAL A 277 -24.02 21.45 13.68
N VAL A 278 -23.55 21.10 12.48
CA VAL A 278 -23.39 22.07 11.39
C VAL A 278 -24.72 22.42 10.72
N GLY A 279 -25.66 21.48 10.65
CA GLY A 279 -26.97 21.66 10.01
C GLY A 279 -27.87 22.69 10.69
N ALA A 280 -27.59 23.05 11.95
CA ALA A 280 -28.31 24.11 12.66
C ALA A 280 -27.99 25.52 12.14
N ASP A 281 -26.79 25.75 11.59
CA ASP A 281 -26.25 27.09 11.33
C ASP A 281 -25.74 27.29 9.88
N ALA A 282 -25.74 26.26 9.03
CA ALA A 282 -25.04 26.31 7.75
C ALA A 282 -25.82 26.96 6.59
N PRO A 283 -25.14 27.69 5.69
CA PRO A 283 -25.71 28.24 4.44
C PRO A 283 -26.16 27.17 3.42
N HIS A 284 -25.93 25.88 3.72
CA HIS A 284 -26.26 24.75 2.85
C HIS A 284 -27.60 24.08 3.16
N GLY A 285 -28.43 24.69 4.03
CA GLY A 285 -29.86 24.43 4.24
C GLY A 285 -30.27 22.96 4.22
N ASP A 286 -30.77 22.48 3.07
CA ASP A 286 -31.29 21.11 2.91
C ASP A 286 -30.21 20.04 2.69
N THR A 287 -28.97 20.43 2.42
CA THR A 287 -27.87 19.48 2.12
C THR A 287 -27.45 18.73 3.38
N ALA A 288 -27.32 19.39 4.52
CA ALA A 288 -26.89 18.74 5.77
C ALA A 288 -27.91 17.71 6.27
N PRO A 289 -29.22 18.00 6.34
CA PRO A 289 -30.23 17.01 6.68
C PRO A 289 -30.29 15.84 5.68
N ALA A 290 -30.14 16.09 4.38
CA ALA A 290 -30.09 15.02 3.37
C ALA A 290 -28.84 14.14 3.54
N ALA A 291 -27.67 14.73 3.77
CA ALA A 291 -26.44 14.02 4.08
C ALA A 291 -26.56 13.16 5.35
N ALA A 292 -27.25 13.69 6.38
CA ALA A 292 -27.51 12.98 7.62
C ALA A 292 -28.44 11.77 7.41
N ARG A 293 -29.51 11.93 6.62
CA ARG A 293 -30.38 10.81 6.20
C ARG A 293 -29.60 9.72 5.46
N TRP A 294 -28.68 10.12 4.56
CA TRP A 294 -27.79 9.17 3.89
C TRP A 294 -26.90 8.41 4.88
N CYS A 295 -26.29 9.09 5.85
CA CYS A 295 -25.51 8.44 6.91
C CYS A 295 -26.36 7.43 7.70
N VAL A 296 -27.61 7.75 8.04
CA VAL A 296 -28.53 6.82 8.73
C VAL A 296 -28.85 5.61 7.87
N GLN A 297 -29.12 5.80 6.58
CA GLN A 297 -29.36 4.69 5.65
C GLN A 297 -28.14 3.76 5.58
N MET A 298 -26.95 4.31 5.35
CA MET A 298 -25.70 3.53 5.30
C MET A 298 -25.45 2.81 6.64
N LEU A 299 -25.67 3.47 7.78
CA LEU A 299 -25.54 2.84 9.09
C LEU A 299 -26.46 1.63 9.25
N LYS A 300 -27.72 1.72 8.81
CA LYS A 300 -28.67 0.59 8.87
C LYS A 300 -28.19 -0.57 8.00
N GLU A 301 -27.76 -0.30 6.78
CA GLU A 301 -27.24 -1.32 5.84
C GLU A 301 -25.99 -2.01 6.42
N LEU A 302 -25.04 -1.23 6.95
CA LEU A 302 -23.82 -1.76 7.54
C LEU A 302 -24.08 -2.56 8.82
N LEU A 303 -24.97 -2.08 9.70
CA LEU A 303 -25.35 -2.81 10.91
C LEU A 303 -26.09 -4.12 10.58
N ALA A 304 -26.91 -4.13 9.52
CA ALA A 304 -27.52 -5.37 9.03
C ALA A 304 -26.45 -6.34 8.52
N ALA A 305 -25.46 -5.87 7.75
CA ALA A 305 -24.33 -6.68 7.30
C ALA A 305 -23.52 -7.25 8.48
N TYR A 306 -23.27 -6.45 9.53
CA TYR A 306 -22.64 -6.94 10.77
C TYR A 306 -23.45 -8.04 11.44
N GLN A 307 -24.78 -7.91 11.50
CA GLN A 307 -25.64 -8.92 12.10
C GLN A 307 -25.63 -10.22 11.28
N GLU A 308 -25.65 -10.13 9.95
CA GLU A 308 -25.52 -11.29 9.08
C GLU A 308 -24.16 -11.97 9.22
N ASP A 309 -23.08 -11.20 9.26
CA ASP A 309 -21.73 -11.75 9.46
C ASP A 309 -21.57 -12.35 10.85
N ALA A 310 -22.14 -11.74 11.88
CA ALA A 310 -22.17 -12.30 13.23
C ALA A 310 -22.99 -13.60 13.28
N GLN A 311 -24.11 -13.69 12.55
CA GLN A 311 -24.89 -14.92 12.44
C GLN A 311 -24.13 -16.00 11.66
N ARG A 312 -23.47 -15.64 10.55
CA ARG A 312 -22.60 -16.55 9.79
C ARG A 312 -21.42 -17.04 10.63
N ALA A 313 -20.79 -16.14 11.39
CA ALA A 313 -19.74 -16.47 12.35
C ALA A 313 -20.28 -17.32 13.51
N ALA A 314 -21.52 -17.14 13.98
CA ALA A 314 -22.09 -18.02 15.00
C ALA A 314 -22.34 -19.45 14.45
N GLN A 315 -22.72 -19.57 13.17
CA GLN A 315 -22.90 -20.87 12.48
C GLN A 315 -21.57 -21.54 12.15
N TYR A 316 -20.54 -20.75 11.86
CA TYR A 316 -19.18 -21.17 11.58
C TYR A 316 -18.23 -20.32 12.42
N PRO A 317 -18.09 -20.59 13.73
CA PRO A 317 -17.19 -19.83 14.59
C PRO A 317 -15.85 -19.79 13.89
N PRO A 318 -15.24 -18.60 13.68
CA PRO A 318 -13.93 -18.52 13.09
C PRO A 318 -13.09 -19.47 13.91
N ARG A 319 -12.65 -20.57 13.28
CA ARG A 319 -11.77 -21.49 13.98
C ARG A 319 -10.58 -20.62 14.33
N PRO A 320 -10.21 -20.50 15.63
CA PRO A 320 -8.97 -19.85 15.94
C PRO A 320 -7.93 -20.50 15.03
N PRO A 321 -7.07 -19.69 14.39
CA PRO A 321 -5.95 -20.20 13.62
C PRO A 321 -5.36 -21.42 14.28
N LYS A 322 -5.05 -22.46 13.51
CA LYS A 322 -4.51 -23.70 14.07
C LYS A 322 -3.37 -23.35 15.05
N GLY A 323 -3.52 -23.75 16.31
CA GLY A 323 -2.56 -23.41 17.38
C GLY A 323 -2.76 -22.08 18.13
N LEU A 324 -3.86 -21.36 17.91
CA LEU A 324 -4.33 -20.26 18.77
C LEU A 324 -5.52 -20.65 19.65
N GLU A 325 -5.90 -21.93 19.63
CA GLU A 325 -7.02 -22.50 20.40
C GLU A 325 -6.82 -22.35 21.91
N THR A 326 -5.57 -22.30 22.36
CA THR A 326 -5.16 -22.11 23.76
C THR A 326 -4.62 -20.71 24.04
N ALA A 327 -4.60 -19.82 23.04
CA ALA A 327 -3.98 -18.51 23.16
C ALA A 327 -4.72 -17.65 24.20
N THR A 328 -3.95 -16.95 25.03
CA THR A 328 -4.50 -15.92 25.91
C THR A 328 -4.74 -14.66 25.10
N TRP A 329 -5.99 -14.27 24.90
CA TRP A 329 -6.32 -13.05 24.14
C TRP A 329 -6.28 -11.82 25.04
N ALA A 330 -5.39 -10.88 24.74
CA ALA A 330 -5.32 -9.58 25.40
C ALA A 330 -6.42 -8.61 24.97
N ALA A 331 -7.00 -8.85 23.79
CA ALA A 331 -8.13 -8.08 23.29
C ALA A 331 -9.08 -8.97 22.49
N PHE A 332 -10.34 -8.59 22.48
CA PHE A 332 -11.37 -9.25 21.69
C PHE A 332 -12.23 -8.23 20.98
N LEU A 333 -12.72 -8.64 19.81
CA LEU A 333 -13.46 -7.79 18.90
C LEU A 333 -14.95 -7.78 19.28
N VAL A 334 -15.50 -6.58 19.45
CA VAL A 334 -16.94 -6.35 19.66
C VAL A 334 -17.52 -5.58 18.47
N PRO A 335 -18.77 -5.86 18.04
CA PRO A 335 -19.38 -5.11 16.95
C PRO A 335 -19.60 -3.65 17.35
N PRO A 336 -19.62 -2.71 16.39
CA PRO A 336 -19.93 -1.32 16.68
C PRO A 336 -21.36 -1.23 17.22
N THR A 337 -21.53 -0.56 18.36
CA THR A 337 -22.86 -0.34 18.94
C THR A 337 -23.35 1.06 18.56
N ALA A 338 -24.51 1.12 17.90
CA ALA A 338 -25.18 2.40 17.63
C ALA A 338 -25.96 2.94 18.84
N GLY A 339 -25.91 2.22 19.98
CA GLY A 339 -26.79 2.41 21.13
C GLY A 339 -26.69 3.80 21.76
N GLU A 340 -25.53 4.45 21.66
CA GLU A 340 -25.31 5.76 22.28
C GLU A 340 -25.93 6.94 21.51
N ARG A 341 -26.48 6.74 20.31
CA ARG A 341 -26.99 7.82 19.44
C ARG A 341 -28.35 7.51 18.79
N ARG A 342 -29.21 6.78 19.51
CA ARG A 342 -30.58 6.44 19.03
C ARG A 342 -31.41 7.67 18.67
N ASP A 343 -31.19 8.78 19.38
CA ASP A 343 -31.84 10.06 19.14
C ASP A 343 -31.51 10.64 17.76
N LEU A 344 -30.25 10.59 17.33
CA LEU A 344 -29.82 11.05 16.01
C LEU A 344 -30.34 10.13 14.90
N LEU A 345 -30.30 8.81 15.11
CA LEU A 345 -30.85 7.85 14.15
C LEU A 345 -32.36 8.08 13.93
N GLN A 346 -33.11 8.32 15.00
CA GLN A 346 -34.55 8.57 14.91
C GLN A 346 -34.87 9.92 14.25
N ARG A 347 -34.04 10.94 14.48
CA ARG A 347 -34.23 12.29 13.90
C ARG A 347 -34.13 12.29 12.38
N TYR A 348 -33.24 11.47 11.82
CA TYR A 348 -32.96 11.40 10.38
C TYR A 348 -33.38 10.06 9.76
N ASP A 349 -34.43 9.44 10.31
CA ASP A 349 -34.86 8.08 9.92
C ASP A 349 -35.57 8.02 8.55
N GLU A 350 -35.96 9.18 8.01
CA GLU A 350 -36.60 9.31 6.72
C GLU A 350 -35.65 8.86 5.58
N ALA A 351 -36.12 7.94 4.75
CA ALA A 351 -35.33 7.42 3.64
C ALA A 351 -35.20 8.45 2.51
N LEU A 352 -34.02 8.53 1.91
CA LEU A 352 -33.83 9.23 0.64
C LEU A 352 -34.36 8.36 -0.49
N THR A 353 -34.96 8.98 -1.51
CA THR A 353 -35.32 8.25 -2.72
C THR A 353 -34.09 8.10 -3.62
N GLU A 354 -34.08 7.07 -4.47
CA GLU A 354 -32.96 6.87 -5.41
C GLU A 354 -32.80 8.05 -6.39
N GLU A 355 -33.90 8.73 -6.73
CA GLU A 355 -33.93 9.92 -7.58
C GLU A 355 -33.21 11.14 -6.93
N ASP A 356 -33.15 11.20 -5.60
CA ASP A 356 -32.51 12.30 -4.87
C ASP A 356 -30.97 12.18 -4.85
N LEU A 357 -30.43 10.97 -5.03
CA LEU A 357 -29.01 10.67 -4.77
C LEU A 357 -28.04 11.44 -5.69
N PRO A 358 -28.26 11.56 -7.02
CA PRO A 358 -27.38 12.34 -7.89
C PRO A 358 -27.34 13.83 -7.51
N THR A 359 -28.50 14.39 -7.17
CA THR A 359 -28.62 15.79 -6.72
C THR A 359 -27.88 16.00 -5.39
N LEU A 360 -28.04 15.08 -4.45
CA LEU A 360 -27.31 15.12 -3.18
C LEU A 360 -25.81 15.02 -3.41
N LEU A 361 -25.34 14.13 -4.28
CA LEU A 361 -23.92 13.96 -4.59
C LEU A 361 -23.30 15.24 -5.13
N HIS A 362 -23.98 15.93 -6.05
CA HIS A 362 -23.54 17.22 -6.56
C HIS A 362 -23.43 18.28 -5.45
N ARG A 363 -24.44 18.37 -4.58
CA ARG A 363 -24.45 19.30 -3.44
C ARG A 363 -23.34 18.99 -2.43
N ILE A 364 -23.09 17.72 -2.13
CA ILE A 364 -22.00 17.29 -1.23
C ILE A 364 -20.64 17.69 -1.79
N ARG A 365 -20.39 17.48 -3.09
CA ARG A 365 -19.13 17.89 -3.73
C ARG A 365 -18.92 19.40 -3.69
N HIS A 366 -19.97 20.15 -4.00
CA HIS A 366 -19.93 21.61 -3.91
C HIS A 366 -19.68 22.09 -2.48
N TRP A 367 -20.33 21.47 -1.49
CA TRP A 367 -20.11 21.81 -0.08
C TRP A 367 -18.71 21.42 0.39
N ARG A 368 -18.22 20.24 0.02
CA ARG A 368 -16.85 19.83 0.30
C ARG A 368 -15.86 20.87 -0.20
N ASP A 369 -16.11 21.38 -1.39
CA ASP A 369 -15.31 22.42 -2.02
C ASP A 369 -15.29 23.76 -1.27
N THR A 370 -16.35 24.11 -0.53
CA THR A 370 -16.39 25.34 0.27
C THR A 370 -15.71 25.21 1.63
N VAL A 371 -15.30 24.01 2.04
CA VAL A 371 -14.74 23.74 3.38
C VAL A 371 -13.38 23.03 3.36
N ASP A 372 -12.80 22.82 2.18
CA ASP A 372 -11.47 22.24 2.06
C ASP A 372 -10.37 23.19 2.60
N GLU A 373 -9.15 22.69 2.75
CA GLU A 373 -8.01 23.46 3.27
C GLU A 373 -7.65 24.71 2.43
N PHE A 374 -8.23 24.83 1.23
CA PHE A 374 -8.00 25.92 0.29
C PHE A 374 -9.18 26.88 0.18
N SER A 375 -10.25 26.65 0.94
CA SER A 375 -11.39 27.53 0.96
C SER A 375 -11.11 28.75 1.85
N ASP A 376 -11.96 29.76 1.78
CA ASP A 376 -11.85 30.93 2.65
C ASP A 376 -12.28 30.62 4.10
N ASN A 377 -12.95 29.48 4.32
CA ASN A 377 -13.43 29.01 5.61
C ASN A 377 -13.15 27.50 5.75
N PRO A 378 -11.87 27.08 5.85
CA PRO A 378 -11.51 25.67 5.89
C PRO A 378 -12.06 25.01 7.16
N ASN A 379 -12.65 23.83 7.01
CA ASN A 379 -13.13 23.00 8.11
C ASN A 379 -12.73 21.53 7.85
N PRO A 380 -11.54 21.09 8.32
CA PRO A 380 -11.01 19.77 8.01
C PRO A 380 -11.92 18.65 8.52
N THR A 381 -12.51 18.82 9.71
CA THR A 381 -13.45 17.84 10.28
C THR A 381 -14.68 17.63 9.39
N LEU A 382 -15.27 18.72 8.88
CA LEU A 382 -16.41 18.63 7.98
C LEU A 382 -16.00 18.11 6.59
N PHE A 383 -14.84 18.52 6.08
CA PHE A 383 -14.29 18.01 4.82
C PHE A 383 -14.12 16.49 4.84
N ASP A 384 -13.56 15.91 5.91
CA ASP A 384 -13.41 14.46 6.08
C ASP A 384 -14.75 13.72 6.11
N VAL A 385 -15.75 14.32 6.76
CA VAL A 385 -17.13 13.82 6.82
C VAL A 385 -17.76 13.81 5.42
N LEU A 386 -17.65 14.92 4.69
CA LEU A 386 -18.19 15.03 3.34
C LEU A 386 -17.47 14.09 2.36
N ASN A 387 -16.17 13.86 2.51
CA ASN A 387 -15.43 12.84 1.74
C ASN A 387 -15.96 11.42 1.97
N THR A 388 -16.22 11.06 3.23
CA THR A 388 -16.77 9.74 3.59
C THR A 388 -18.15 9.54 2.95
N ILE A 389 -18.99 10.58 2.99
CA ILE A 389 -20.34 10.58 2.40
C ILE A 389 -20.27 10.51 0.87
N GLU A 390 -19.46 11.35 0.23
CA GLU A 390 -19.29 11.35 -1.22
C GLU A 390 -18.82 9.98 -1.72
N GLY A 391 -17.84 9.36 -1.07
CA GLY A 391 -17.30 8.06 -1.50
C GLY A 391 -18.31 6.91 -1.45
N SER A 392 -19.26 6.94 -0.50
CA SER A 392 -20.35 5.96 -0.44
C SER A 392 -21.50 6.29 -1.38
N LEU A 393 -21.90 7.55 -1.44
CA LEU A 393 -22.97 8.03 -2.28
C LEU A 393 -22.63 7.88 -3.77
N SER A 394 -21.40 8.25 -4.17
CA SER A 394 -20.90 8.05 -5.53
C SER A 394 -20.97 6.59 -5.96
N ARG A 395 -20.52 5.65 -5.09
CA ARG A 395 -20.62 4.21 -5.39
C ARG A 395 -22.06 3.75 -5.58
N ARG A 396 -23.01 4.25 -4.77
CA ARG A 396 -24.44 3.92 -4.92
C ARG A 396 -25.02 4.50 -6.20
N VAL A 397 -24.76 5.77 -6.49
CA VAL A 397 -25.26 6.40 -7.72
C VAL A 397 -24.70 5.70 -8.95
N HIS A 398 -23.40 5.39 -8.97
CA HIS A 398 -22.77 4.65 -10.07
C HIS A 398 -23.37 3.25 -10.27
N SER A 399 -23.80 2.58 -9.21
CA SER A 399 -24.44 1.26 -9.35
C SER A 399 -25.88 1.33 -9.84
N LEU A 400 -26.54 2.49 -9.71
CA LEU A 400 -27.92 2.72 -10.18
C LEU A 400 -27.96 3.30 -11.59
N ASP A 401 -26.98 4.12 -11.96
CA ASP A 401 -26.91 4.83 -13.24
C ASP A 401 -25.49 4.71 -13.85
N PRO A 402 -25.27 3.73 -14.74
CA PRO A 402 -23.99 3.55 -15.44
C PRO A 402 -23.62 4.72 -16.37
N ASP A 403 -24.60 5.42 -16.95
CA ASP A 403 -24.35 6.57 -17.83
C ASP A 403 -23.85 7.76 -17.01
N PHE A 404 -24.45 7.97 -15.84
CA PHE A 404 -23.91 8.89 -14.84
C PHE A 404 -22.50 8.46 -14.44
N ALA A 405 -22.27 7.18 -14.11
CA ALA A 405 -20.94 6.70 -13.71
C ALA A 405 -19.85 7.03 -14.75
N ALA A 406 -20.12 6.81 -16.04
CA ALA A 406 -19.20 7.12 -17.13
C ALA A 406 -18.92 8.63 -17.27
N SER A 407 -19.92 9.46 -16.96
CA SER A 407 -19.86 10.92 -17.07
C SER A 407 -19.58 11.64 -15.74
N ASP A 408 -19.34 10.90 -14.65
CA ASP A 408 -19.15 11.47 -13.33
C ASP A 408 -17.69 11.80 -13.03
N GLY A 409 -17.47 12.74 -12.11
CA GLY A 409 -16.15 13.21 -11.70
C GLY A 409 -15.65 14.42 -12.48
N PRO A 410 -14.61 15.09 -11.96
CA PRO A 410 -14.12 16.32 -12.58
C PRO A 410 -13.43 16.04 -13.92
N GLU A 411 -13.50 17.01 -14.84
CA GLU A 411 -12.80 16.93 -16.14
C GLU A 411 -11.29 16.77 -15.97
N ALA A 412 -10.74 17.39 -14.93
CA ALA A 412 -9.33 17.30 -14.56
C ALA A 412 -9.13 17.32 -13.03
N GLN A 413 -8.04 16.72 -12.54
CA GLN A 413 -7.66 16.74 -11.12
C GLN A 413 -6.21 17.16 -10.94
N PRO A 414 -5.88 17.99 -9.93
CA PRO A 414 -4.49 18.26 -9.57
C PRO A 414 -3.72 16.94 -9.34
N ARG A 415 -2.62 16.74 -10.07
CA ARG A 415 -1.77 15.54 -9.92
C ARG A 415 -0.29 15.87 -9.82
N GLY A 416 0.43 14.83 -9.37
CA GLY A 416 1.76 14.88 -8.76
C GLY A 416 2.85 15.57 -9.58
N THR A 417 4.01 15.72 -8.96
CA THR A 417 5.16 16.42 -9.53
C THR A 417 5.92 15.51 -10.48
N PHE A 418 5.91 15.83 -11.77
CA PHE A 418 6.68 15.15 -12.80
C PHE A 418 7.98 15.89 -13.04
N GLN A 419 9.07 15.16 -13.24
CA GLN A 419 10.32 15.78 -13.69
C GLN A 419 10.18 16.21 -15.16
N VAL A 420 10.69 17.39 -15.51
CA VAL A 420 10.75 17.83 -16.90
C VAL A 420 11.91 17.12 -17.59
N TYR A 421 11.60 16.05 -18.31
CA TYR A 421 12.58 15.19 -18.96
C TYR A 421 12.17 14.90 -20.41
N GLY A 422 13.15 14.86 -21.30
CA GLY A 422 12.95 14.48 -22.71
C GLY A 422 12.23 15.52 -23.59
N PRO A 423 12.13 15.24 -24.90
CA PRO A 423 11.53 16.15 -25.88
C PRO A 423 10.02 16.31 -25.76
N HIS A 424 9.26 15.26 -25.41
CA HIS A 424 7.79 15.34 -25.40
C HIS A 424 7.28 16.20 -24.24
N THR A 425 7.87 16.04 -23.06
CA THR A 425 7.54 16.90 -21.91
C THR A 425 7.85 18.37 -22.19
N ARG A 426 8.98 18.64 -22.87
CA ARG A 426 9.34 20.00 -23.30
C ARG A 426 8.37 20.55 -24.35
N ALA A 427 7.96 19.73 -25.31
CA ALA A 427 6.97 20.11 -26.31
C ALA A 427 5.64 20.50 -25.66
N TYR A 428 5.15 19.71 -24.70
CA TYR A 428 3.95 20.02 -23.93
C TYR A 428 4.08 21.34 -23.15
N LEU A 429 5.18 21.54 -22.41
CA LEU A 429 5.37 22.78 -21.65
C LEU A 429 5.51 24.03 -22.54
N ASN A 430 5.95 23.87 -23.79
CA ASN A 430 6.01 24.96 -24.76
C ASN A 430 4.62 25.38 -25.28
N THR A 431 3.58 24.55 -25.12
CA THR A 431 2.20 24.93 -25.45
C THR A 431 1.51 25.72 -24.34
N VAL A 432 2.11 25.77 -23.14
CA VAL A 432 1.53 26.43 -21.97
C VAL A 432 1.62 27.96 -22.08
N HIS A 433 0.49 28.62 -21.92
CA HIS A 433 0.42 30.07 -21.78
C HIS A 433 0.69 30.48 -20.33
N TRP A 434 1.93 30.88 -20.04
CA TRP A 434 2.36 31.32 -18.72
C TRP A 434 1.72 32.66 -18.34
N VAL A 435 1.06 32.70 -17.18
CA VAL A 435 0.41 33.91 -16.64
C VAL A 435 1.33 34.62 -15.65
N PRO A 436 1.37 35.96 -15.66
CA PRO A 436 2.11 36.71 -14.66
C PRO A 436 1.52 36.50 -13.26
N ASP A 437 2.38 36.56 -12.24
CA ASP A 437 2.03 36.37 -10.82
C ASP A 437 0.76 37.14 -10.46
N ARG A 438 -0.31 36.39 -10.19
CA ARG A 438 -1.58 36.89 -9.67
C ARG A 438 -1.80 36.25 -8.30
N THR A 439 -2.66 36.87 -7.51
CA THR A 439 -3.24 36.21 -6.32
C THR A 439 -3.76 34.83 -6.74
N LEU A 440 -3.19 33.77 -6.15
CA LEU A 440 -3.56 32.41 -6.47
C LEU A 440 -5.05 32.22 -6.17
N ASP A 441 -5.84 31.91 -7.20
CA ASP A 441 -7.19 31.40 -6.98
C ASP A 441 -7.16 30.03 -6.28
N ARG A 442 -8.31 29.50 -5.91
CA ARG A 442 -8.38 28.21 -5.19
C ARG A 442 -7.73 27.06 -5.97
N LYS A 443 -7.92 26.98 -7.29
CA LYS A 443 -7.30 25.92 -8.13
C LYS A 443 -5.78 26.06 -8.13
N GLN A 444 -5.30 27.30 -8.21
CA GLN A 444 -3.88 27.63 -8.14
C GLN A 444 -3.27 27.29 -6.78
N ARG A 445 -3.97 27.55 -5.67
CA ARG A 445 -3.54 27.12 -4.32
C ARG A 445 -3.44 25.60 -4.19
N ARG A 446 -4.43 24.85 -4.72
CA ARG A 446 -4.44 23.37 -4.72
C ARG A 446 -3.24 22.79 -5.45
N LEU A 447 -2.96 23.28 -6.64
CA LEU A 447 -1.86 22.76 -7.45
C LEU A 447 -0.49 23.22 -6.90
N ALA A 448 -0.40 24.44 -6.36
CA ALA A 448 0.81 24.93 -5.69
C ALA A 448 1.20 24.09 -4.47
N GLN A 449 0.23 23.60 -3.68
CA GLN A 449 0.54 22.73 -2.53
C GLN A 449 1.18 21.39 -2.94
N LEU A 450 0.82 20.83 -4.10
CA LEU A 450 1.47 19.61 -4.60
C LEU A 450 2.96 19.83 -4.89
N ILE A 451 3.36 21.06 -5.15
CA ILE A 451 4.74 21.48 -5.38
C ILE A 451 5.40 22.01 -4.11
N SER A 452 4.65 22.55 -3.14
CA SER A 452 5.22 23.22 -1.96
C SER A 452 6.02 22.31 -1.03
N HIS A 453 5.79 20.99 -1.08
CA HIS A 453 6.64 20.02 -0.41
C HIS A 453 8.05 19.91 -1.00
N ARG A 454 8.24 20.42 -2.23
CA ARG A 454 9.55 20.65 -2.82
C ARG A 454 9.93 22.08 -2.52
N SER A 455 10.98 22.24 -1.73
CA SER A 455 11.76 23.47 -1.62
C SER A 455 12.07 23.94 -3.06
N SER A 456 11.34 24.92 -3.60
CA SER A 456 11.41 25.31 -5.00
C SER A 456 11.67 26.79 -5.12
N THR A 457 12.65 27.11 -5.96
CA THR A 457 12.86 28.47 -6.48
C THR A 457 12.16 28.56 -7.85
N ASP A 458 11.72 29.75 -8.26
CA ASP A 458 11.16 30.04 -9.60
C ASP A 458 9.85 29.32 -10.00
N ILE A 459 8.88 29.27 -9.09
CA ILE A 459 7.54 28.73 -9.42
C ILE A 459 6.83 29.62 -10.46
N ARG A 460 6.35 29.02 -11.55
CA ARG A 460 5.56 29.67 -12.61
C ARG A 460 4.23 28.97 -12.81
N TYR A 461 3.19 29.74 -13.11
CA TYR A 461 1.84 29.26 -13.35
C TYR A 461 1.42 29.55 -14.80
N GLY A 462 0.71 28.63 -15.43
CA GLY A 462 0.23 28.79 -16.80
C GLY A 462 -1.02 27.95 -17.06
N LEU A 463 -1.65 28.19 -18.21
CA LEU A 463 -2.77 27.40 -18.71
C LEU A 463 -2.34 26.70 -19.99
N ASP A 464 -2.65 25.42 -20.11
CA ASP A 464 -2.44 24.69 -21.36
C ASP A 464 -3.57 24.98 -22.38
N PRO A 465 -3.50 24.44 -23.61
CA PRO A 465 -4.53 24.68 -24.63
C PRO A 465 -5.95 24.22 -24.24
N ALA A 466 -6.08 23.30 -23.29
CA ALA A 466 -7.36 22.84 -22.76
C ALA A 466 -7.85 23.68 -21.56
N GLY A 467 -7.10 24.72 -21.18
CA GLY A 467 -7.41 25.59 -20.04
C GLY A 467 -7.11 24.98 -18.68
N ARG A 468 -6.34 23.88 -18.62
CA ARG A 468 -5.93 23.23 -17.38
C ARG A 468 -4.74 23.97 -16.78
N LEU A 469 -4.76 24.13 -15.47
CA LEU A 469 -3.67 24.80 -14.78
C LEU A 469 -2.40 23.94 -14.78
N VAL A 470 -1.28 24.54 -15.16
CA VAL A 470 0.08 23.97 -15.13
C VAL A 470 0.95 24.83 -14.22
N VAL A 471 1.75 24.17 -13.37
CA VAL A 471 2.73 24.82 -12.51
C VAL A 471 4.09 24.17 -12.75
N THR A 472 5.14 24.96 -12.88
CA THR A 472 6.52 24.45 -12.99
C THR A 472 7.43 25.16 -12.00
N GLY A 473 8.50 24.49 -11.58
CA GLY A 473 9.52 25.04 -10.70
C GLY A 473 10.81 24.22 -10.77
N THR A 474 11.84 24.66 -10.06
CA THR A 474 13.12 23.94 -9.93
C THR A 474 13.36 23.53 -8.49
N ASP A 475 13.71 22.25 -8.29
CA ASP A 475 14.00 21.69 -6.96
C ASP A 475 15.21 22.42 -6.33
N GLU A 476 15.22 22.66 -5.01
CA GLU A 476 16.34 23.29 -4.29
C GLU A 476 17.47 22.31 -4.00
N TYR A 477 17.25 21.00 -4.15
CA TYR A 477 18.28 20.00 -3.94
C TYR A 477 18.82 19.52 -5.28
N PRO A 478 20.12 19.75 -5.58
CA PRO A 478 20.69 19.35 -6.85
C PRO A 478 20.82 17.82 -6.90
N GLN A 479 20.34 17.21 -7.98
CA GLN A 479 20.72 15.85 -8.38
C GLN A 479 21.88 15.96 -9.37
N ASP A 480 23.01 15.33 -9.07
CA ASP A 480 24.23 15.38 -9.91
C ASP A 480 24.71 16.81 -10.23
N GLY A 481 24.49 17.76 -9.30
CA GLY A 481 24.86 19.16 -9.49
C GLY A 481 23.90 19.97 -10.38
N LYS A 482 22.74 19.40 -10.75
CA LYS A 482 21.67 20.09 -11.50
C LYS A 482 20.38 20.11 -10.68
N TYR A 483 19.68 21.23 -10.71
CA TYR A 483 18.35 21.36 -10.14
C TYR A 483 17.33 20.82 -11.14
N PRO A 484 16.72 19.64 -10.89
CA PRO A 484 15.72 19.13 -11.82
C PRO A 484 14.52 20.08 -11.84
N GLU A 485 14.18 20.54 -13.05
CA GLU A 485 12.91 21.22 -13.27
C GLU A 485 11.79 20.17 -13.17
N PHE A 486 10.68 20.56 -12.57
CA PHE A 486 9.50 19.73 -12.43
C PHE A 486 8.25 20.52 -12.85
N PHE A 487 7.15 19.82 -13.07
CA PHE A 487 5.84 20.43 -13.25
C PHE A 487 4.73 19.60 -12.59
N ALA A 488 3.65 20.27 -12.24
CA ALA A 488 2.37 19.69 -11.84
C ALA A 488 1.28 20.27 -12.73
N VAL A 489 0.19 19.52 -12.92
CA VAL A 489 -0.91 19.93 -13.80
C VAL A 489 -2.25 19.43 -13.26
N GLU A 490 -3.33 20.14 -13.57
CA GLU A 490 -4.68 19.59 -13.53
C GLU A 490 -4.80 18.51 -14.61
N TRP A 491 -4.52 17.26 -14.24
CA TRP A 491 -4.44 16.14 -15.16
C TRP A 491 -5.82 15.71 -15.66
N PRO A 492 -6.02 15.48 -16.97
CA PRO A 492 -7.32 15.09 -17.52
C PRO A 492 -7.79 13.73 -17.00
N CYS A 493 -9.09 13.63 -16.73
CA CYS A 493 -9.78 12.39 -16.38
C CYS A 493 -10.66 11.84 -17.51
N ARG A 494 -10.70 12.56 -18.65
CA ARG A 494 -11.54 12.23 -19.81
C ARG A 494 -10.75 12.39 -21.10
N PRO A 495 -11.07 11.60 -22.15
CA PRO A 495 -10.50 11.82 -23.48
C PRO A 495 -10.77 13.25 -23.98
N PRO A 496 -9.92 13.77 -24.89
CA PRO A 496 -10.16 15.04 -25.53
C PRO A 496 -11.55 15.06 -26.17
N ALA A 497 -12.30 16.15 -25.99
CA ALA A 497 -13.68 16.27 -26.51
C ALA A 497 -13.74 16.20 -28.05
N ALA A 498 -12.64 16.54 -28.73
CA ALA A 498 -12.49 16.41 -30.18
C ALA A 498 -12.27 14.95 -30.64
N GLY A 499 -12.13 14.00 -29.70
CA GLY A 499 -11.68 12.64 -29.96
C GLY A 499 -10.17 12.55 -30.11
N ILE A 500 -9.69 11.36 -30.49
CA ILE A 500 -8.26 11.10 -30.75
C ILE A 500 -8.10 10.78 -32.25
N GLY A 501 -7.24 11.51 -32.95
CA GLY A 501 -6.98 11.29 -34.36
C GLY A 501 -6.52 9.85 -34.66
N ALA A 502 -6.89 9.30 -35.82
CA ALA A 502 -6.43 7.97 -36.22
C ALA A 502 -4.93 7.89 -36.47
N THR A 503 -4.31 9.04 -36.73
CA THR A 503 -2.89 9.23 -36.91
C THR A 503 -2.15 9.51 -35.61
N ALA A 504 -2.87 9.72 -34.50
CA ALA A 504 -2.23 10.07 -33.24
C ALA A 504 -1.36 8.93 -32.68
N HIS A 505 -0.38 9.34 -31.89
CA HIS A 505 0.57 8.50 -31.18
C HIS A 505 0.48 8.75 -29.67
N ILE A 506 0.57 7.67 -28.89
CA ILE A 506 0.72 7.73 -27.44
C ILE A 506 2.21 7.64 -27.12
N VAL A 507 2.77 8.70 -26.53
CA VAL A 507 4.21 8.83 -26.36
C VAL A 507 4.61 9.14 -24.93
N GLY A 508 5.85 8.83 -24.56
CA GLY A 508 6.41 9.13 -23.24
C GLY A 508 7.93 9.15 -23.25
N ASP A 509 8.53 10.00 -22.42
CA ASP A 509 9.98 10.13 -22.28
C ASP A 509 10.48 9.24 -21.11
N ARG A 510 11.52 8.42 -21.32
CA ARG A 510 12.04 7.55 -20.24
C ARG A 510 13.11 8.26 -19.41
N ALA A 511 12.78 8.72 -18.21
CA ALA A 511 13.79 9.16 -17.25
C ALA A 511 14.47 7.96 -16.55
N ALA A 512 15.67 8.21 -16.01
CA ALA A 512 16.40 7.21 -15.23
C ALA A 512 15.66 6.82 -13.93
N ILE A 513 14.86 7.73 -13.36
CA ILE A 513 14.18 7.55 -12.07
C ILE A 513 12.80 8.22 -12.12
N GLY A 514 11.82 7.59 -11.46
CA GLY A 514 10.53 8.18 -11.15
C GLY A 514 9.46 8.03 -12.23
N ASP A 515 8.38 8.78 -12.03
CA ASP A 515 7.19 8.76 -12.87
C ASP A 515 7.27 9.79 -13.97
N GLN A 516 6.94 9.36 -15.18
CA GLN A 516 6.97 10.18 -16.37
C GLN A 516 5.57 10.36 -16.94
N PRO A 517 5.23 11.57 -17.40
CA PRO A 517 3.97 11.81 -18.07
C PRO A 517 3.91 11.04 -19.39
N VAL A 518 2.69 10.63 -19.77
CA VAL A 518 2.40 10.05 -21.09
C VAL A 518 1.49 11.03 -21.83
N PHE A 519 1.73 11.22 -23.12
CA PHE A 519 1.09 12.21 -23.96
C PHE A 519 0.38 11.57 -25.15
N ILE A 520 -0.59 12.28 -25.70
CA ILE A 520 -1.22 12.04 -26.99
C ILE A 520 -0.68 13.10 -27.95
N ILE A 521 -0.05 12.70 -29.04
CA ILE A 521 0.43 13.61 -30.09
C ILE A 521 -0.28 13.29 -31.40
N ASP A 522 -0.87 14.30 -32.03
CA ASP A 522 -1.47 14.16 -33.37
C ASP A 522 -0.52 14.67 -34.48
N ASP A 523 -0.84 14.35 -35.73
CA ASP A 523 -0.02 14.70 -36.91
C ASP A 523 0.10 16.21 -37.14
N ASP A 524 -0.86 16.99 -36.62
CA ASP A 524 -0.81 18.46 -36.65
C ASP A 524 0.17 19.06 -35.62
N GLY A 525 0.82 18.20 -34.82
CA GLY A 525 1.75 18.58 -33.77
C GLY A 525 1.07 19.00 -32.47
N SER A 526 -0.26 18.89 -32.37
CA SER A 526 -0.95 19.06 -31.10
C SER A 526 -0.50 17.98 -30.12
N ILE A 527 -0.33 18.39 -28.86
CA ILE A 527 0.09 17.52 -27.76
C ILE A 527 -0.83 17.73 -26.57
N ASP A 528 -1.32 16.63 -26.04
CA ASP A 528 -2.18 16.59 -24.86
C ASP A 528 -1.69 15.50 -23.89
N LEU A 529 -2.09 15.57 -22.62
CA LEU A 529 -1.81 14.56 -21.61
C LEU A 529 -2.73 13.35 -21.83
N LEU A 530 -2.18 12.14 -21.68
CA LEU A 530 -2.99 10.92 -21.63
C LEU A 530 -3.94 10.99 -20.43
N PRO A 531 -5.27 10.96 -20.64
CA PRO A 531 -6.23 10.92 -19.56
C PRO A 531 -6.04 9.73 -18.65
N ARG A 532 -6.27 9.97 -17.38
CA ARG A 532 -6.31 8.90 -16.39
C ARG A 532 -7.57 8.05 -16.57
N SER A 533 -7.41 6.72 -16.47
CA SER A 533 -8.56 5.81 -16.34
C SER A 533 -9.33 6.07 -15.04
N GLN A 534 -10.66 6.13 -15.15
CA GLN A 534 -11.54 6.22 -13.97
C GLN A 534 -11.40 5.00 -13.06
N HIS A 535 -11.03 3.83 -13.62
CA HIS A 535 -10.90 2.58 -12.88
C HIS A 535 -9.57 2.42 -12.14
N ASN A 536 -8.54 3.20 -12.49
CA ASN A 536 -7.26 3.15 -11.79
C ASN A 536 -6.92 4.55 -11.29
N VAL A 537 -7.24 4.81 -10.03
CA VAL A 537 -7.20 6.16 -9.46
C VAL A 537 -5.87 6.54 -8.83
N HIS A 538 -5.01 5.56 -8.57
CA HIS A 538 -3.75 5.77 -7.86
C HIS A 538 -2.53 5.71 -8.78
N SER A 539 -2.64 5.04 -9.93
CA SER A 539 -1.50 4.77 -10.81
C SER A 539 -1.97 4.37 -12.22
N GLY A 540 -1.11 4.46 -13.24
CA GLY A 540 -1.41 3.84 -14.55
C GLY A 540 -1.74 4.79 -15.69
N TRP A 541 -1.37 6.07 -15.60
CA TRP A 541 -1.37 7.02 -16.74
C TRP A 541 0.00 7.69 -16.89
N ASN A 542 0.97 7.13 -16.18
CA ASN A 542 2.36 7.53 -16.10
C ASN A 542 3.26 6.33 -16.42
N TRP A 543 4.43 6.59 -16.97
CA TRP A 543 5.42 5.59 -17.35
C TRP A 543 6.64 5.64 -16.43
N GLY A 544 7.28 4.51 -16.13
CA GLY A 544 8.45 4.44 -15.25
C GLY A 544 8.22 3.74 -13.91
N TYR A 545 9.21 3.85 -13.00
CA TYR A 545 9.38 2.96 -11.85
C TYR A 545 8.58 3.31 -10.58
N GLY A 546 7.83 4.41 -10.56
CA GLY A 546 6.80 4.69 -9.52
C GLY A 546 5.37 4.57 -10.04
N GLY A 547 5.21 4.31 -11.36
CA GLY A 547 3.93 4.23 -12.03
C GLY A 547 3.24 2.91 -11.76
N GLY A 548 1.95 2.87 -12.07
CA GLY A 548 1.20 1.61 -12.06
C GLY A 548 1.92 0.63 -12.98
N SER A 549 1.90 -0.66 -12.64
CA SER A 549 2.52 -1.71 -13.47
C SER A 549 2.25 -1.50 -14.97
N PRO A 550 3.09 -2.00 -15.90
CA PRO A 550 2.85 -1.85 -17.34
C PRO A 550 1.41 -2.12 -17.79
N GLY A 551 0.75 -3.10 -17.15
CA GLY A 551 -0.68 -3.38 -17.36
C GLY A 551 -1.63 -2.25 -16.95
N ALA A 552 -1.33 -1.47 -15.91
CA ALA A 552 -2.10 -0.29 -15.53
C ALA A 552 -2.04 0.81 -16.60
N LEU A 553 -0.85 1.11 -17.14
CA LEU A 553 -0.69 2.05 -18.24
C LEU A 553 -1.36 1.54 -19.52
N ALA A 554 -1.23 0.25 -19.82
CA ALA A 554 -1.93 -0.35 -20.95
C ALA A 554 -3.45 -0.17 -20.86
N ASN A 555 -4.00 -0.27 -19.64
CA ASN A 555 -5.44 -0.06 -19.41
C ASN A 555 -5.84 1.39 -19.62
N ALA A 556 -5.08 2.38 -19.11
CA ALA A 556 -5.44 3.77 -19.35
C ALA A 556 -5.37 4.15 -20.83
N ILE A 557 -4.37 3.65 -21.57
CA ILE A 557 -4.31 3.84 -23.02
C ILE A 557 -5.54 3.23 -23.70
N PHE A 558 -5.87 1.99 -23.34
CA PHE A 558 -7.02 1.30 -23.90
C PHE A 558 -8.34 2.02 -23.59
N ASP A 559 -8.60 2.33 -22.32
CA ASP A 559 -9.81 3.01 -21.85
C ASP A 559 -9.96 4.39 -22.49
N CYS A 560 -8.85 5.12 -22.65
CA CYS A 560 -8.85 6.43 -23.29
C CYS A 560 -9.27 6.35 -24.76
N VAL A 561 -8.71 5.41 -25.53
CA VAL A 561 -9.10 5.20 -26.93
C VAL A 561 -10.53 4.69 -27.03
N ALA A 562 -10.96 3.79 -26.12
CA ALA A 562 -12.34 3.30 -26.03
C ALA A 562 -13.34 4.45 -25.91
N ALA A 563 -13.10 5.30 -24.91
CA ALA A 563 -13.99 6.40 -24.58
C ALA A 563 -13.98 7.46 -25.69
N ALA A 564 -12.84 7.72 -26.32
CA ALA A 564 -12.75 8.63 -27.46
C ALA A 564 -13.53 8.13 -28.70
N ASP A 565 -13.61 6.80 -28.88
CA ASP A 565 -14.32 6.17 -30.00
C ASP A 565 -15.81 5.89 -29.70
N GLY A 566 -16.29 6.23 -28.50
CA GLY A 566 -17.67 5.95 -28.07
C GLY A 566 -17.97 4.45 -27.97
N LEU A 567 -16.94 3.63 -27.73
CA LEU A 567 -17.08 2.19 -27.61
C LEU A 567 -17.57 1.84 -26.19
N PRO A 568 -18.46 0.83 -26.05
CA PRO A 568 -18.98 0.44 -24.74
C PRO A 568 -17.83 0.05 -23.81
N ASP A 569 -18.04 0.35 -22.52
CA ASP A 569 -17.05 0.14 -21.48
C ASP A 569 -16.49 -1.30 -21.52
N ALA A 570 -15.18 -1.43 -21.34
CA ALA A 570 -14.36 -2.61 -21.66
C ALA A 570 -14.61 -3.83 -20.76
N GLY A 571 -15.74 -3.86 -20.04
CA GLY A 571 -16.12 -4.86 -19.04
C GLY A 571 -16.22 -6.29 -19.58
N ASP A 572 -16.23 -6.49 -20.91
CA ASP A 572 -15.97 -7.80 -21.52
C ASP A 572 -14.49 -7.96 -21.88
N TRP A 573 -13.68 -8.15 -20.84
CA TRP A 573 -12.22 -8.28 -20.88
C TRP A 573 -11.74 -9.33 -21.90
N SER A 574 -12.59 -10.32 -22.19
CA SER A 574 -12.27 -11.42 -23.11
C SER A 574 -12.23 -10.99 -24.58
N LYS A 575 -12.97 -9.95 -24.96
CA LYS A 575 -13.08 -9.49 -26.36
C LYS A 575 -11.95 -8.56 -26.78
N HIS A 576 -11.29 -7.91 -25.82
CA HIS A 576 -10.29 -6.87 -26.09
C HIS A 576 -8.89 -7.21 -25.56
N ASP A 577 -8.71 -8.47 -25.15
CA ASP A 577 -7.45 -8.99 -24.61
C ASP A 577 -6.30 -8.88 -25.63
N GLN A 578 -6.57 -8.99 -26.93
CA GLN A 578 -5.54 -8.87 -27.96
C GLN A 578 -4.94 -7.47 -28.03
N ALA A 579 -5.76 -6.42 -28.11
CA ALA A 579 -5.30 -5.04 -28.12
C ALA A 579 -4.54 -4.69 -26.84
N ARG A 580 -5.06 -5.10 -25.67
CA ARG A 580 -4.42 -4.83 -24.37
C ARG A 580 -3.08 -5.55 -24.19
N ARG A 581 -3.00 -6.82 -24.56
CA ARG A 581 -1.73 -7.56 -24.54
C ARG A 581 -0.71 -6.92 -25.48
N TRP A 582 -1.16 -6.47 -26.65
CA TRP A 582 -0.29 -5.77 -27.57
C TRP A 582 0.20 -4.44 -27.00
N ILE A 583 -0.67 -3.61 -26.39
CA ILE A 583 -0.26 -2.38 -25.72
C ILE A 583 0.73 -2.67 -24.58
N SER A 584 0.44 -3.67 -23.74
CA SER A 584 1.37 -4.08 -22.66
C SER A 584 2.72 -4.50 -23.21
N ASP A 585 2.72 -5.29 -24.29
CA ASP A 585 3.94 -5.72 -24.98
C ASP A 585 4.73 -4.52 -25.54
N GLN A 586 4.05 -3.50 -26.09
CA GLN A 586 4.71 -2.27 -26.51
C GLN A 586 5.27 -1.46 -25.33
N ILE A 587 4.63 -1.45 -24.16
CA ILE A 587 5.14 -0.77 -22.96
C ILE A 587 6.34 -1.52 -22.37
N ASP A 588 6.29 -2.85 -22.34
CA ASP A 588 7.35 -3.73 -21.81
C ASP A 588 8.60 -3.69 -22.70
N HIS A 589 8.43 -3.55 -24.02
CA HIS A 589 9.51 -3.48 -25.01
C HIS A 589 9.77 -2.08 -25.56
N ALA A 590 9.12 -1.05 -25.02
CA ALA A 590 9.47 0.34 -25.32
C ALA A 590 10.97 0.48 -25.11
N ASP A 591 11.66 1.06 -26.10
CA ASP A 591 13.11 1.08 -26.11
C ASP A 591 13.65 1.79 -24.86
N GLU A 592 14.95 1.70 -24.62
CA GLU A 592 15.58 2.31 -23.43
C GLU A 592 15.35 3.84 -23.34
N HIS A 593 14.70 4.47 -24.33
CA HIS A 593 14.63 5.91 -24.48
C HIS A 593 13.19 6.46 -24.54
N ASN A 594 12.23 5.85 -25.25
CA ASN A 594 10.89 6.42 -25.47
C ASN A 594 9.78 5.36 -25.61
N LEU A 595 8.58 5.72 -25.16
CA LEU A 595 7.32 5.05 -25.48
C LEU A 595 6.74 5.67 -26.75
N ASP A 596 6.30 4.84 -27.70
CA ASP A 596 5.60 5.28 -28.92
C ASP A 596 4.61 4.19 -29.38
N ILE A 597 3.31 4.46 -29.25
CA ILE A 597 2.23 3.54 -29.62
C ILE A 597 1.25 4.23 -30.56
N SER A 598 1.11 3.70 -31.78
CA SER A 598 0.16 4.21 -32.77
C SER A 598 -1.29 3.88 -32.42
N VAL A 599 -2.16 4.89 -32.33
CA VAL A 599 -3.61 4.73 -32.11
C VAL A 599 -4.27 3.94 -33.25
N ARG A 600 -3.79 4.09 -34.49
CA ARG A 600 -4.24 3.28 -35.64
C ARG A 600 -4.05 1.79 -35.40
N GLU A 601 -2.92 1.38 -34.85
CA GLU A 601 -2.61 -0.04 -34.62
C GLU A 601 -3.41 -0.61 -33.44
N ILE A 602 -3.72 0.21 -32.44
CA ILE A 602 -4.69 -0.13 -31.37
C ILE A 602 -6.05 -0.43 -32.01
N ARG A 603 -6.59 0.52 -32.78
CA ARG A 603 -7.91 0.38 -33.44
C ARG A 603 -7.99 -0.81 -34.41
N LYS A 604 -6.88 -1.17 -35.07
CA LYS A 604 -6.81 -2.35 -35.95
C LYS A 604 -6.85 -3.68 -35.20
N ARG A 605 -6.44 -3.70 -33.94
CA ARG A 605 -6.45 -4.89 -33.05
C ARG A 605 -7.68 -4.94 -32.16
N TRP A 606 -8.52 -3.90 -32.24
CA TRP A 606 -9.88 -3.91 -31.75
C TRP A 606 -10.75 -4.75 -32.69
#